data_AF-A0A3C1HAW0-F1
#
_entry.id   AF-A0A3C1HAW0-F1
#
_cell.length_a   1.000
_cell.length_b   1.000
_cell.length_c   1.000
_cell.angle_alpha   90.00
_cell.angle_beta   90.00
_cell.angle_gamma   90.00
#
_symmetry.space_group_name_H-M   'P 1'
#
loop_
_entity.id
_entity.type
_entity.pdbx_description
1 polymer ?
#
loop_
_entity_poly.entity_id
_entity_poly.type
_entity_poly.pdbx_seq_one_letter_code
_entity_poly.pdbx_strand_id
1 'polypeptide(L)'
;MSGRQFLAGTALVFTSFLLVARARAAAEMYDLSTGFPISANPQGAWTVGWKSTVGGSLTPYTYHTVQPFPNGVPSEVWSRGAGSIPIAGKNTSSQTGISDGGQGNYPAGTVFFYAGPDGSLQNYSAIRFTTQAGSAGLYNLTSVVRTYLEAPLGQDADFHVAVRGVEVFGANLAPSSSTNYTNQVVLLPGDTVDFLAGRGPDGHQYASGLKISAALTLLAMLPSVEIAVETVKVTQHVAPGVQYVLESSFDLVTWSQTGSQFTASSEEIVSSFKVDQTGRYFRLRVVP
;
A
#
# COMPACT_ATOMS: atom_id res chain seq x y z
N MET A 1 26.29 64.76 29.93
CA MET A 1 26.76 63.48 30.50
C MET A 1 25.63 62.46 30.37
N SER A 2 25.88 61.48 29.50
CA SER A 2 25.28 60.15 29.35
C SER A 2 24.02 59.81 30.14
N GLY A 3 22.92 59.56 29.41
CA GLY A 3 21.72 58.92 29.92
C GLY A 3 21.90 57.43 30.23
N ARG A 4 21.09 56.95 31.16
CA ARG A 4 20.77 55.53 31.37
C ARG A 4 19.29 55.37 31.07
N GLN A 5 18.93 54.57 30.07
CA GLN A 5 17.59 54.03 29.94
C GLN A 5 17.65 52.51 29.78
N PHE A 6 16.76 51.88 30.53
CA PHE A 6 16.59 50.45 30.72
C PHE A 6 16.13 49.77 29.43
N LEU A 7 16.79 48.66 29.06
CA LEU A 7 16.28 47.69 28.09
C LEU A 7 15.27 46.78 28.81
N ALA A 8 13.98 46.98 28.53
CA ALA A 8 12.94 46.01 28.83
C ALA A 8 13.04 44.86 27.80
N GLY A 9 13.47 43.68 28.26
CA GLY A 9 13.51 42.48 27.45
C GLY A 9 12.10 42.00 27.14
N THR A 10 11.68 42.07 25.88
CA THR A 10 10.46 41.42 25.40
C THR A 10 10.78 39.95 25.15
N ALA A 11 10.15 39.08 25.94
CA ALA A 11 10.25 37.63 25.80
C ALA A 11 9.64 37.19 24.46
N LEU A 12 10.46 36.57 23.61
CA LEU A 12 9.99 35.92 22.39
C LEU A 12 9.31 34.61 22.80
N VAL A 13 7.98 34.55 22.68
CA VAL A 13 7.22 33.31 22.82
C VAL A 13 7.52 32.45 21.60
N PHE A 14 8.40 31.46 21.77
CA PHE A 14 8.54 30.36 20.81
C PHE A 14 7.29 29.49 20.93
N THR A 15 6.33 29.67 20.04
CA THR A 15 5.27 28.68 19.83
C THR A 15 5.93 27.46 19.19
N SER A 16 6.33 26.51 20.02
CA SER A 16 6.83 25.21 19.61
C SER A 16 5.77 24.53 18.75
N PHE A 17 5.95 24.51 17.43
CA PHE A 17 5.27 23.52 16.61
C PHE A 17 5.85 22.17 17.00
N LEU A 18 5.05 21.34 17.66
CA LEU A 18 5.33 19.92 17.81
C LEU A 18 5.53 19.36 16.40
N LEU A 19 6.79 19.15 16.01
CA LEU A 19 7.09 18.09 15.05
C LEU A 19 6.71 16.81 15.78
N VAL A 20 5.50 16.31 15.55
CA VAL A 20 5.13 14.97 15.99
C VAL A 20 5.94 14.01 15.13
N ALA A 21 7.20 13.79 15.48
CA ALA A 21 7.85 12.53 15.17
C ALA A 21 6.98 11.48 15.87
N ARG A 22 6.10 10.82 15.13
CA ARG A 22 5.44 9.61 15.60
C ARG A 22 6.52 8.54 15.71
N ALA A 23 7.32 8.59 16.76
CA ALA A 23 8.15 7.47 17.18
C ALA A 23 7.23 6.40 17.78
N ARG A 24 6.57 5.65 16.90
CA ARG A 24 6.06 4.30 17.14
C ARG A 24 6.10 3.55 15.82
N ALA A 25 7.25 3.01 15.45
CA ALA A 25 7.23 1.81 14.62
C ALA A 25 7.00 0.64 15.59
N ALA A 26 5.74 0.37 15.93
CA ALA A 26 5.40 -1.03 16.08
C ALA A 26 5.71 -1.65 14.70
N ALA A 27 6.41 -2.80 14.65
CA ALA A 27 6.70 -3.45 13.38
C ALA A 27 5.39 -3.57 12.59
N GLU A 28 5.29 -2.88 11.46
CA GLU A 28 4.09 -2.92 10.63
C GLU A 28 4.00 -4.31 10.01
N MET A 29 2.96 -5.06 10.37
CA MET A 29 2.71 -6.39 9.86
C MET A 29 1.55 -6.34 8.88
N TYR A 30 1.83 -6.71 7.63
CA TYR A 30 0.83 -7.01 6.62
C TYR A 30 0.57 -8.50 6.64
N ASP A 31 -0.43 -8.92 7.42
CA ASP A 31 -0.91 -10.28 7.45
C ASP A 31 -1.95 -10.50 6.35
N LEU A 32 -1.78 -11.58 5.57
CA LEU A 32 -2.67 -11.90 4.45
C LEU A 32 -4.08 -12.26 4.91
N SER A 33 -4.23 -12.97 6.03
CA SER A 33 -5.56 -13.38 6.48
C SER A 33 -6.42 -12.16 6.81
N THR A 34 -5.91 -11.26 7.64
CA THR A 34 -6.59 -10.02 8.02
C THR A 34 -6.70 -9.02 6.88
N GLY A 35 -5.70 -8.96 6.00
CA GLY A 35 -5.65 -8.05 4.86
C GLY A 35 -6.32 -8.54 3.57
N PHE A 36 -6.85 -9.78 3.54
CA PHE A 36 -7.47 -10.35 2.34
C PHE A 36 -8.57 -9.43 1.79
N PRO A 37 -8.66 -9.23 0.46
CA PRO A 37 -9.69 -8.38 -0.12
C PRO A 37 -11.10 -8.99 0.04
N ILE A 38 -12.01 -8.31 0.74
CA ILE A 38 -13.37 -8.81 1.04
C ILE A 38 -14.49 -7.92 0.49
N SER A 39 -14.22 -6.66 0.17
CA SER A 39 -15.22 -5.73 -0.36
C SER A 39 -14.80 -5.04 -1.65
N ALA A 40 -13.51 -5.01 -1.95
CA ALA A 40 -12.93 -4.50 -3.18
C ALA A 40 -11.66 -5.30 -3.50
N ASN A 41 -11.22 -5.30 -4.75
CA ASN A 41 -9.94 -5.87 -5.16
C ASN A 41 -9.27 -4.90 -6.14
N PRO A 42 -8.13 -4.28 -5.78
CA PRO A 42 -7.36 -4.46 -4.55
C PRO A 42 -8.02 -3.92 -3.27
N GLN A 43 -7.55 -4.39 -2.10
CA GLN A 43 -7.90 -3.82 -0.78
C GLN A 43 -6.64 -3.67 0.07
N GLY A 44 -6.32 -2.43 0.44
CA GLY A 44 -5.07 -2.13 1.14
C GLY A 44 -3.85 -2.58 0.33
N ALA A 45 -2.95 -3.32 0.96
CA ALA A 45 -1.74 -3.82 0.31
C ALA A 45 -1.95 -5.09 -0.54
N TRP A 46 -3.13 -5.71 -0.49
CA TRP A 46 -3.37 -7.01 -1.10
C TRP A 46 -4.23 -6.91 -2.36
N THR A 47 -3.79 -7.62 -3.40
CA THR A 47 -4.54 -7.83 -4.65
C THR A 47 -4.60 -9.32 -4.94
N VAL A 48 -5.75 -9.83 -5.37
CA VAL A 48 -5.89 -11.21 -5.86
C VAL A 48 -6.18 -11.24 -7.35
N GLY A 49 -5.66 -12.23 -8.06
CA GLY A 49 -5.81 -12.31 -9.51
C GLY A 49 -5.16 -13.57 -10.07
N TRP A 50 -4.85 -13.53 -11.36
CA TRP A 50 -4.19 -14.63 -12.05
C TRP A 50 -3.02 -14.17 -12.89
N LYS A 51 -2.10 -15.10 -13.16
CA LYS A 51 -0.89 -14.91 -13.97
C LYS A 51 -0.67 -16.07 -14.93
N SER A 52 -0.13 -15.79 -16.12
CA SER A 52 0.29 -16.82 -17.08
C SER A 52 1.65 -17.42 -16.78
N THR A 53 2.54 -16.65 -16.17
CA THR A 53 3.88 -17.08 -15.79
C THR A 53 4.24 -16.47 -14.44
N VAL A 54 5.18 -17.07 -13.72
CA VAL A 54 5.64 -16.59 -12.41
C VAL A 54 6.09 -15.13 -12.45
N GLY A 55 6.76 -14.70 -13.52
CA GLY A 55 7.18 -13.30 -13.70
C GLY A 55 6.20 -12.39 -14.45
N GLY A 56 5.07 -12.92 -14.93
CA GLY A 56 4.12 -12.18 -15.74
C GLY A 56 3.33 -11.09 -14.99
N SER A 57 2.59 -10.28 -15.74
CA SER A 57 1.67 -9.29 -15.19
C SER A 57 0.50 -9.96 -14.47
N LEU A 58 0.14 -9.41 -13.30
CA LEU A 58 -1.08 -9.81 -12.58
C LEU A 58 -2.30 -9.23 -13.29
N THR A 59 -3.27 -10.09 -13.62
CA THR A 59 -4.61 -9.65 -14.01
C THR A 59 -5.54 -9.81 -12.80
N PRO A 60 -6.04 -8.72 -12.18
CA PRO A 60 -6.89 -8.80 -11.01
C PRO A 60 -8.19 -9.55 -11.29
N TYR A 61 -8.69 -10.27 -10.28
CA TYR A 61 -10.05 -10.79 -10.29
C TYR A 61 -11.07 -9.66 -10.15
N THR A 62 -12.10 -9.68 -10.99
CA THR A 62 -13.14 -8.63 -11.03
C THR A 62 -14.50 -9.13 -10.58
N TYR A 63 -14.67 -10.44 -10.40
CA TYR A 63 -15.89 -11.05 -9.91
C TYR A 63 -15.71 -11.47 -8.45
N HIS A 64 -16.61 -10.99 -7.59
CA HIS A 64 -16.65 -11.29 -6.16
C HIS A 64 -17.98 -11.93 -5.80
N THR A 65 -17.94 -12.94 -4.94
CA THR A 65 -19.14 -13.58 -4.42
C THR A 65 -18.90 -14.15 -3.03
N VAL A 66 -19.97 -14.24 -2.24
CA VAL A 66 -20.00 -15.02 -1.01
C VAL A 66 -20.56 -16.39 -1.36
N GLN A 67 -19.73 -17.42 -1.25
CA GLN A 67 -20.13 -18.81 -1.51
C GLN A 67 -20.01 -19.64 -0.23
N PRO A 68 -21.05 -20.38 0.17
CA PRO A 68 -20.91 -21.30 1.29
C PRO A 68 -20.08 -22.52 0.89
N PHE A 69 -19.20 -22.96 1.80
CA PHE A 69 -18.70 -24.33 1.77
C PHE A 69 -19.87 -25.32 1.88
N PRO A 70 -19.70 -26.59 1.47
CA PRO A 70 -20.75 -27.61 1.57
C PRO A 70 -21.42 -27.74 2.95
N ASN A 71 -20.71 -27.46 4.04
CA ASN A 71 -21.27 -27.45 5.40
C ASN A 71 -21.99 -26.13 5.78
N GLY A 72 -22.25 -25.22 4.84
CA GLY A 72 -22.99 -23.99 5.04
C GLY A 72 -22.18 -22.80 5.57
N VAL A 73 -20.89 -23.00 5.87
CA VAL A 73 -20.01 -21.91 6.34
C VAL A 73 -19.71 -20.96 5.18
N PRO A 74 -19.91 -19.64 5.32
CA PRO A 74 -19.65 -18.69 4.23
C PRO A 74 -18.16 -18.52 3.94
N SER A 75 -17.81 -18.31 2.68
CA SER A 75 -16.49 -17.90 2.22
C SER A 75 -16.59 -16.75 1.22
N GLU A 76 -15.63 -15.83 1.29
CA GLU A 76 -15.43 -14.80 0.27
C GLU A 76 -14.60 -15.39 -0.87
N VAL A 77 -15.06 -15.25 -2.11
CA VAL A 77 -14.37 -15.81 -3.28
C VAL A 77 -14.25 -14.76 -4.38
N TRP A 78 -13.03 -14.62 -4.90
CA TRP A 78 -12.69 -13.82 -6.07
C TRP A 78 -12.31 -14.71 -7.24
N SER A 79 -12.79 -14.35 -8.42
CA SER A 79 -12.48 -15.03 -9.67
C SER A 79 -12.64 -14.09 -10.88
N ARG A 80 -12.50 -14.64 -12.08
CA ARG A 80 -12.70 -13.89 -13.34
C ARG A 80 -14.18 -13.71 -13.70
N GLY A 81 -15.06 -14.53 -13.13
CA GLY A 81 -16.47 -14.63 -13.46
C GLY A 81 -17.14 -15.76 -12.68
N ALA A 82 -18.48 -15.76 -12.67
CA ALA A 82 -19.27 -16.76 -11.94
C ALA A 82 -18.85 -18.20 -12.32
N GLY A 83 -18.53 -19.01 -11.31
CA GLY A 83 -18.13 -20.42 -11.49
C GLY A 83 -16.79 -20.64 -12.21
N SER A 84 -15.99 -19.59 -12.43
CA SER A 84 -14.69 -19.72 -13.08
C SER A 84 -13.57 -20.03 -12.08
N ILE A 85 -12.58 -20.76 -12.56
CA ILE A 85 -11.25 -20.93 -11.96
C ILE A 85 -10.20 -20.28 -12.89
N PRO A 86 -9.02 -19.87 -12.38
CA PRO A 86 -8.57 -19.94 -11.00
C PRO A 86 -9.37 -19.02 -10.06
N ILE A 87 -9.28 -19.29 -8.75
CA ILE A 87 -9.89 -18.48 -7.69
C ILE A 87 -8.90 -18.14 -6.59
N ALA A 88 -9.23 -17.13 -5.80
CA ALA A 88 -8.70 -16.94 -4.45
C ALA A 88 -9.87 -16.67 -3.50
N GLY A 89 -9.85 -17.26 -2.31
CA GLY A 89 -10.91 -17.12 -1.34
C GLY A 89 -10.43 -17.17 0.10
N LYS A 90 -11.33 -16.79 1.00
CA LYS A 90 -11.08 -16.77 2.44
C LYS A 90 -12.32 -17.23 3.20
N ASN A 91 -12.11 -18.09 4.20
CA ASN A 91 -13.12 -18.30 5.24
C ASN A 91 -13.12 -17.09 6.19
N THR A 92 -14.13 -16.23 6.09
CA THR A 92 -14.29 -15.04 6.93
C THR A 92 -15.09 -15.28 8.20
N SER A 93 -15.65 -16.49 8.37
CA SER A 93 -16.42 -16.85 9.56
C SER A 93 -15.52 -17.27 10.72
N SER A 94 -16.12 -17.44 11.90
CA SER A 94 -15.49 -18.06 13.07
C SER A 94 -15.55 -19.60 13.08
N GLN A 95 -16.24 -20.22 12.12
CA GLN A 95 -16.44 -21.67 12.02
C GLN A 95 -15.49 -22.30 11.01
N THR A 96 -15.27 -23.60 11.09
CA THR A 96 -14.46 -24.33 10.10
C THR A 96 -15.32 -24.67 8.88
N GLY A 97 -14.92 -24.17 7.71
CA GLY A 97 -15.49 -24.60 6.43
C GLY A 97 -15.04 -26.01 6.09
N ILE A 98 -15.96 -26.83 5.58
CA ILE A 98 -15.70 -28.23 5.20
C ILE A 98 -16.15 -28.45 3.76
N SER A 99 -15.26 -28.98 2.92
CA SER A 99 -15.53 -29.39 1.54
C SER A 99 -15.12 -30.84 1.26
N ASP A 100 -15.51 -31.35 0.09
CA ASP A 100 -15.00 -32.62 -0.47
C ASP A 100 -15.12 -33.82 0.48
N GLY A 101 -16.29 -33.95 1.12
CA GLY A 101 -16.58 -35.04 2.05
C GLY A 101 -15.72 -35.05 3.32
N GLY A 102 -15.15 -33.90 3.72
CA GLY A 102 -14.33 -33.78 4.92
C GLY A 102 -12.83 -33.60 4.64
N GLN A 103 -12.40 -33.65 3.39
CA GLN A 103 -10.98 -33.56 3.03
C GLN A 103 -10.49 -32.12 2.90
N GLY A 104 -11.39 -31.19 2.58
CA GLY A 104 -11.09 -29.77 2.63
C GLY A 104 -11.50 -29.18 3.97
N ASN A 105 -10.55 -28.95 4.88
CA ASN A 105 -10.79 -28.27 6.15
C ASN A 105 -10.21 -26.86 6.15
N TYR A 106 -11.05 -25.85 6.35
CA TYR A 106 -10.67 -24.43 6.32
C TYR A 106 -11.07 -23.77 7.62
N PRO A 107 -10.21 -23.78 8.66
CA PRO A 107 -10.44 -23.02 9.88
C PRO A 107 -10.69 -21.53 9.60
N ALA A 108 -11.22 -20.81 10.59
CA ALA A 108 -11.43 -19.37 10.52
C ALA A 108 -10.18 -18.63 10.03
N GLY A 109 -10.35 -17.71 9.07
CA GLY A 109 -9.26 -16.94 8.49
C GLY A 109 -8.41 -17.66 7.44
N THR A 110 -8.68 -18.93 7.13
CA THR A 110 -7.94 -19.66 6.09
C THR A 110 -8.11 -18.98 4.74
N VAL A 111 -7.00 -18.61 4.10
CA VAL A 111 -6.96 -18.17 2.71
C VAL A 111 -6.57 -19.35 1.83
N PHE A 112 -7.27 -19.51 0.71
CA PHE A 112 -7.08 -20.60 -0.23
C PHE A 112 -7.18 -20.11 -1.67
N PHE A 113 -6.54 -20.81 -2.60
CA PHE A 113 -6.47 -20.40 -4.00
C PHE A 113 -6.09 -21.58 -4.87
N TYR A 114 -6.71 -21.66 -6.06
CA TYR A 114 -6.66 -22.85 -6.93
C TYR A 114 -6.00 -22.52 -8.25
N ALA A 115 -5.26 -23.47 -8.81
CA ALA A 115 -4.67 -23.34 -10.14
C ALA A 115 -5.75 -23.12 -11.21
N GLY A 116 -5.36 -22.56 -12.35
CA GLY A 116 -6.28 -22.38 -13.47
C GLY A 116 -6.45 -23.65 -14.31
N PRO A 117 -7.44 -23.65 -15.22
CA PRO A 117 -7.78 -24.81 -16.03
C PRO A 117 -6.60 -25.39 -16.83
N ASP A 118 -6.66 -26.69 -17.07
CA ASP A 118 -5.74 -27.44 -17.94
C ASP A 118 -5.59 -26.74 -19.30
N GLY A 119 -4.35 -26.58 -19.74
CA GLY A 119 -4.02 -25.95 -21.03
C GLY A 119 -4.37 -24.46 -21.16
N SER A 120 -4.92 -23.82 -20.14
CA SER A 120 -5.27 -22.38 -20.19
C SER A 120 -4.06 -21.48 -19.93
N LEU A 121 -4.15 -20.23 -20.39
CA LEU A 121 -3.18 -19.18 -20.06
C LEU A 121 -3.28 -18.71 -18.60
N GLN A 122 -4.30 -19.11 -17.84
CA GLN A 122 -4.49 -18.71 -16.45
C GLN A 122 -3.75 -19.64 -15.49
N ASN A 123 -2.49 -19.98 -15.78
CA ASN A 123 -1.74 -21.03 -15.09
C ASN A 123 -1.77 -20.90 -13.56
N TYR A 124 -1.61 -19.68 -13.04
CA TYR A 124 -1.47 -19.42 -11.62
C TYR A 124 -2.61 -18.56 -11.09
N SER A 125 -3.19 -18.95 -9.96
CA SER A 125 -3.85 -18.00 -9.06
C SER A 125 -2.77 -17.29 -8.25
N ALA A 126 -2.93 -15.99 -8.10
CA ALA A 126 -1.91 -15.12 -7.55
C ALA A 126 -2.49 -14.23 -6.45
N ILE A 127 -1.75 -14.16 -5.34
CA ILE A 127 -1.99 -13.25 -4.23
C ILE A 127 -0.79 -12.32 -4.18
N ARG A 128 -1.01 -11.03 -4.44
CA ARG A 128 0.03 -10.00 -4.53
C ARG A 128 -0.03 -9.06 -3.33
N PHE A 129 1.08 -8.93 -2.64
CA PHE A 129 1.38 -7.79 -1.80
C PHE A 129 1.98 -6.66 -2.64
N THR A 130 1.54 -5.42 -2.41
CA THR A 130 2.14 -4.20 -2.96
C THR A 130 2.52 -3.26 -1.82
N THR A 131 3.79 -2.90 -1.77
CA THR A 131 4.35 -2.02 -0.74
C THR A 131 3.69 -0.64 -0.81
N GLN A 132 3.14 -0.18 0.30
CA GLN A 132 2.39 1.07 0.36
C GLN A 132 3.30 2.31 0.35
N ALA A 133 2.75 3.47 0.00
CA ALA A 133 3.45 4.73 0.11
C ALA A 133 3.93 4.97 1.56
N GLY A 134 5.12 5.55 1.72
CA GLY A 134 5.72 5.79 3.03
C GLY A 134 6.18 4.54 3.78
N SER A 135 6.10 3.36 3.15
CA SER A 135 6.45 2.06 3.77
C SER A 135 7.71 1.45 3.14
N ALA A 136 8.64 2.28 2.64
CA ALA A 136 9.90 1.79 2.12
C ALA A 136 10.73 1.14 3.24
N GLY A 137 11.23 -0.09 3.04
CA GLY A 137 11.86 -0.80 4.15
C GLY A 137 12.45 -2.16 3.84
N LEU A 138 13.16 -2.68 4.84
CA LEU A 138 13.52 -4.10 4.95
C LEU A 138 12.36 -4.85 5.60
N TYR A 139 11.84 -5.84 4.89
CA TYR A 139 10.73 -6.68 5.33
C TYR A 139 11.19 -8.10 5.60
N ASN A 140 10.70 -8.70 6.68
CA ASN A 140 10.67 -10.15 6.83
C ASN A 140 9.47 -10.70 6.08
N LEU A 141 9.71 -11.47 5.04
CA LEU A 141 8.71 -12.19 4.28
C LEU A 141 8.61 -13.61 4.84
N THR A 142 7.39 -14.04 5.15
CA THR A 142 7.09 -15.42 5.58
C THR A 142 5.87 -15.94 4.84
N SER A 143 5.93 -17.19 4.38
CA SER A 143 4.76 -17.92 3.91
C SER A 143 4.84 -19.39 4.31
N VAL A 144 3.67 -19.96 4.59
CA VAL A 144 3.46 -21.39 4.79
C VAL A 144 2.29 -21.79 3.91
N VAL A 145 2.50 -22.83 3.09
CA VAL A 145 1.45 -23.39 2.24
C VAL A 145 1.31 -24.88 2.44
N ARG A 146 0.11 -25.37 2.14
CA ARG A 146 -0.18 -26.80 2.07
C ARG A 146 -1.23 -27.07 1.02
N THR A 147 -1.25 -28.28 0.47
CA THR A 147 -2.34 -28.72 -0.42
C THR A 147 -3.69 -28.53 0.28
N TYR A 148 -4.70 -28.09 -0.48
CA TYR A 148 -5.98 -27.72 0.13
C TYR A 148 -6.84 -28.94 0.53
N LEU A 149 -6.60 -30.09 -0.09
CA LEU A 149 -7.21 -31.37 0.27
C LEU A 149 -6.20 -32.30 0.93
N GLU A 150 -6.71 -33.09 1.86
CA GLU A 150 -6.05 -34.31 2.34
C GLU A 150 -6.26 -35.48 1.36
N ALA A 151 -5.53 -36.57 1.56
CA ALA A 151 -5.80 -37.84 0.90
C ALA A 151 -7.18 -38.41 1.29
N PRO A 152 -7.85 -39.18 0.39
CA PRO A 152 -7.36 -39.65 -0.92
C PRO A 152 -7.64 -38.73 -2.13
N LEU A 153 -8.37 -37.61 -1.97
CA LEU A 153 -8.71 -36.71 -3.09
C LEU A 153 -7.64 -35.65 -3.37
N GLY A 154 -6.74 -35.39 -2.40
CA GLY A 154 -5.61 -34.49 -2.60
C GLY A 154 -4.71 -34.94 -3.76
N GLN A 155 -4.35 -33.99 -4.60
CA GLN A 155 -3.38 -34.14 -5.69
C GLN A 155 -2.17 -33.25 -5.44
N ASP A 156 -1.25 -33.21 -6.40
CA ASP A 156 -0.11 -32.32 -6.38
C ASP A 156 -0.52 -30.86 -6.67
N ALA A 157 0.39 -29.93 -6.37
CA ALA A 157 0.25 -28.52 -6.68
C ALA A 157 1.64 -27.90 -6.84
N ASP A 158 1.69 -26.70 -7.41
CA ASP A 158 2.93 -25.92 -7.57
C ASP A 158 2.82 -24.60 -6.82
N PHE A 159 3.85 -24.25 -6.05
CA PHE A 159 3.91 -23.03 -5.26
C PHE A 159 5.12 -22.19 -5.61
N HIS A 160 4.91 -20.90 -5.89
CA HIS A 160 6.01 -19.96 -6.09
C HIS A 160 5.87 -18.68 -5.27
N VAL A 161 7.02 -18.09 -5.00
CA VAL A 161 7.15 -16.73 -4.48
C VAL A 161 8.01 -15.91 -5.44
N ALA A 162 7.50 -14.76 -5.87
CA ALA A 162 8.23 -13.84 -6.75
C ALA A 162 8.29 -12.44 -6.15
N VAL A 163 9.45 -11.78 -6.25
CA VAL A 163 9.67 -10.40 -5.79
C VAL A 163 9.97 -9.54 -7.01
N ARG A 164 9.17 -8.48 -7.24
CA ARG A 164 9.24 -7.63 -8.45
C ARG A 164 9.21 -8.44 -9.75
N GLY A 165 8.44 -9.53 -9.78
CA GLY A 165 8.32 -10.43 -10.93
C GLY A 165 9.50 -11.41 -11.12
N VAL A 166 10.50 -11.42 -10.24
CA VAL A 166 11.57 -12.43 -10.25
C VAL A 166 11.25 -13.52 -9.26
N GLU A 167 11.23 -14.78 -9.71
CA GLU A 167 11.06 -15.93 -8.83
C GLU A 167 12.22 -16.01 -7.82
N VAL A 168 11.88 -16.08 -6.54
CA VAL A 168 12.84 -16.26 -5.44
C VAL A 168 12.67 -17.60 -4.73
N PHE A 169 11.56 -18.28 -4.96
CA PHE A 169 11.27 -19.61 -4.45
C PHE A 169 10.22 -20.31 -5.32
N GLY A 170 10.41 -21.61 -5.53
CA GLY A 170 9.48 -22.49 -6.24
C GLY A 170 9.52 -23.90 -5.64
N ALA A 171 8.37 -24.54 -5.51
CA ALA A 171 8.27 -25.89 -4.98
C ALA A 171 7.05 -26.62 -5.53
N ASN A 172 7.26 -27.85 -6.00
CA ASN A 172 6.18 -28.80 -6.23
C ASN A 172 5.79 -29.47 -4.92
N LEU A 173 4.50 -29.56 -4.65
CA LEU A 173 3.92 -30.18 -3.47
C LEU A 173 3.22 -31.47 -3.88
N ALA A 174 3.59 -32.59 -3.26
CA ALA A 174 2.86 -33.84 -3.36
C ALA A 174 1.50 -33.76 -2.61
N PRO A 175 0.58 -34.71 -2.82
CA PRO A 175 -0.66 -34.80 -2.04
C PRO A 175 -0.43 -34.73 -0.52
N SER A 176 -1.27 -33.98 0.19
CA SER A 176 -1.22 -33.82 1.66
C SER A 176 0.12 -33.29 2.19
N SER A 177 0.88 -32.56 1.38
CA SER A 177 2.18 -32.00 1.77
C SER A 177 2.10 -30.49 2.05
N SER A 178 3.18 -29.98 2.64
CA SER A 178 3.35 -28.56 2.94
C SER A 178 4.78 -28.11 2.67
N THR A 179 4.93 -26.81 2.46
CA THR A 179 6.24 -26.15 2.41
C THR A 179 6.13 -24.76 3.03
N ASN A 180 7.27 -24.14 3.29
CA ASN A 180 7.34 -22.78 3.79
C ASN A 180 8.50 -22.04 3.12
N TYR A 181 8.41 -20.72 3.10
CA TYR A 181 9.46 -19.84 2.64
C TYR A 181 9.60 -18.65 3.58
N THR A 182 10.84 -18.29 3.90
CA THR A 182 11.15 -17.05 4.60
C THR A 182 12.40 -16.42 4.04
N ASN A 183 12.38 -15.09 3.92
CA ASN A 183 13.53 -14.32 3.51
C ASN A 183 13.37 -12.85 3.96
N GLN A 184 14.47 -12.12 4.03
CA GLN A 184 14.43 -10.67 4.18
C GLN A 184 14.55 -10.00 2.81
N VAL A 185 13.65 -9.07 2.51
CA VAL A 185 13.59 -8.38 1.23
C VAL A 185 13.49 -6.87 1.44
N VAL A 186 14.26 -6.11 0.68
CA VAL A 186 14.13 -4.66 0.62
C VAL A 186 13.06 -4.33 -0.43
N LEU A 187 12.05 -3.57 -0.01
CA LEU A 187 10.92 -3.16 -0.83
C LEU A 187 10.77 -1.64 -0.81
N LEU A 188 10.61 -1.07 -2.00
CA LEU A 188 10.22 0.33 -2.21
C LEU A 188 8.71 0.43 -2.43
N PRO A 189 8.08 1.61 -2.25
CA PRO A 189 6.68 1.81 -2.58
C PRO A 189 6.37 1.38 -4.01
N GLY A 190 5.34 0.56 -4.19
CA GLY A 190 4.98 -0.04 -5.48
C GLY A 190 5.67 -1.36 -5.80
N ASP A 191 6.72 -1.75 -5.08
CA ASP A 191 7.33 -3.08 -5.23
C ASP A 191 6.34 -4.17 -4.80
N THR A 192 6.42 -5.31 -5.49
CA THR A 192 5.47 -6.42 -5.34
C THR A 192 6.12 -7.68 -4.82
N VAL A 193 5.34 -8.44 -4.04
CA VAL A 193 5.61 -9.83 -3.70
C VAL A 193 4.39 -10.66 -4.10
N ASP A 194 4.59 -11.64 -4.95
CA ASP A 194 3.54 -12.54 -5.46
C ASP A 194 3.69 -13.92 -4.83
N PHE A 195 2.58 -14.46 -4.32
CA PHE A 195 2.42 -15.87 -3.95
C PHE A 195 1.52 -16.54 -4.98
N LEU A 196 1.98 -17.64 -5.57
CA LEU A 196 1.36 -18.25 -6.75
C LEU A 196 1.03 -19.71 -6.48
N ALA A 197 -0.19 -20.14 -6.83
CA ALA A 197 -0.59 -21.54 -6.85
C ALA A 197 -0.84 -21.95 -8.30
N GLY A 198 -0.10 -22.95 -8.75
CA GLY A 198 -0.19 -23.54 -10.08
C GLY A 198 -0.54 -25.03 -10.02
N ARG A 199 -0.69 -25.61 -11.21
CA ARG A 199 -0.84 -27.05 -11.38
C ARG A 199 0.47 -27.74 -11.04
N GLY A 200 0.41 -28.88 -10.36
CA GLY A 200 1.61 -29.64 -10.03
C GLY A 200 2.29 -30.27 -11.26
N PRO A 201 3.33 -31.09 -11.05
CA PRO A 201 4.07 -31.76 -12.12
C PRO A 201 3.22 -32.56 -13.11
N ASP A 202 2.06 -33.07 -12.68
CA ASP A 202 1.12 -33.78 -13.55
C ASP A 202 0.43 -32.87 -14.60
N GLY A 203 0.49 -31.54 -14.40
CA GLY A 203 -0.08 -30.54 -15.29
C GLY A 203 -1.61 -30.45 -15.24
N HIS A 204 -2.25 -31.05 -14.24
CA HIS A 204 -3.71 -31.10 -14.08
C HIS A 204 -4.21 -30.13 -13.00
N GLN A 205 -5.38 -29.54 -13.24
CA GLN A 205 -6.02 -28.60 -12.33
C GLN A 205 -6.75 -29.30 -11.19
N TYR A 206 -7.25 -30.51 -11.42
CA TYR A 206 -8.03 -31.22 -10.44
C TYR A 206 -7.26 -31.37 -9.12
N ALA A 207 -7.83 -30.85 -8.04
CA ALA A 207 -7.22 -30.80 -6.71
C ALA A 207 -5.85 -30.07 -6.59
N SER A 208 -5.44 -29.34 -7.63
CA SER A 208 -4.29 -28.42 -7.60
C SER A 208 -4.69 -27.08 -6.96
N GLY A 209 -4.51 -26.98 -5.65
CA GLY A 209 -4.78 -25.78 -4.90
C GLY A 209 -4.11 -25.77 -3.53
N LEU A 210 -3.96 -24.57 -2.98
CA LEU A 210 -3.22 -24.35 -1.75
C LEU A 210 -4.05 -23.59 -0.72
N LYS A 211 -3.81 -23.91 0.55
CA LYS A 211 -4.10 -23.03 1.68
C LYS A 211 -2.82 -22.30 2.05
N ILE A 212 -2.91 -21.01 2.40
CA ILE A 212 -1.75 -20.18 2.69
C ILE A 212 -1.94 -19.34 3.95
N SER A 213 -0.85 -19.23 4.71
CA SER A 213 -0.61 -18.13 5.65
C SER A 213 0.62 -17.37 5.16
N ALA A 214 0.51 -16.05 5.03
CA ALA A 214 1.62 -15.21 4.60
C ALA A 214 1.59 -13.88 5.33
N ALA A 215 2.77 -13.36 5.61
CA ALA A 215 2.94 -12.07 6.25
C ALA A 215 4.21 -11.37 5.76
N LEU A 216 4.14 -10.05 5.68
CA LEU A 216 5.30 -9.18 5.54
C LEU A 216 5.40 -8.29 6.77
N THR A 217 6.48 -8.43 7.53
CA THR A 217 6.74 -7.62 8.72
C THR A 217 7.85 -6.63 8.43
N LEU A 218 7.56 -5.33 8.50
CA LEU A 218 8.55 -4.27 8.37
C LEU A 218 9.52 -4.34 9.56
N LEU A 219 10.78 -4.65 9.28
CA LEU A 219 11.84 -4.73 10.28
C LEU A 219 12.54 -3.39 10.49
N ALA A 220 12.78 -2.66 9.41
CA ALA A 220 13.44 -1.36 9.44
C ALA A 220 12.98 -0.52 8.24
N MET A 221 12.68 0.76 8.47
CA MET A 221 12.42 1.70 7.39
C MET A 221 13.72 2.07 6.68
N LEU A 222 13.66 2.23 5.36
CA LEU A 222 14.76 2.83 4.63
C LEU A 222 14.84 4.33 4.96
N PRO A 223 16.06 4.90 5.03
CA PRO A 223 16.20 6.35 5.18
C PRO A 223 15.61 7.05 3.95
N SER A 224 14.75 8.03 4.18
CA SER A 224 14.16 8.87 3.13
C SER A 224 14.34 10.34 3.48
N VAL A 225 14.52 11.17 2.45
CA VAL A 225 14.53 12.64 2.58
C VAL A 225 13.36 13.19 1.77
N GLU A 226 12.53 13.99 2.42
CA GLU A 226 11.50 14.80 1.78
C GLU A 226 11.89 16.27 1.93
N ILE A 227 11.84 17.02 0.82
CA ILE A 227 12.10 18.46 0.81
C ILE A 227 10.79 19.16 0.49
N ALA A 228 10.29 19.96 1.43
CA ALA A 228 9.13 20.81 1.22
C ALA A 228 9.54 22.29 1.26
N VAL A 229 9.05 23.09 0.32
CA VAL A 229 9.21 24.55 0.34
C VAL A 229 8.03 25.13 1.10
N GLU A 230 8.19 25.32 2.42
CA GLU A 230 7.08 25.81 3.26
C GLU A 230 6.87 27.32 3.10
N THR A 231 7.94 28.10 2.90
CA THR A 231 7.84 29.56 2.79
C THR A 231 8.72 30.14 1.69
N VAL A 232 8.22 31.18 1.02
CA VAL A 232 9.03 32.08 0.18
C VAL A 232 9.14 33.44 0.85
N LYS A 233 10.34 34.02 0.83
CA LYS A 233 10.56 35.42 1.17
C LYS A 233 10.39 36.26 -0.08
N VAL A 234 9.49 37.23 -0.03
CA VAL A 234 9.32 38.23 -1.07
C VAL A 234 9.89 39.53 -0.53
N THR A 235 10.91 40.04 -1.21
CA THR A 235 11.51 41.35 -0.95
C THR A 235 10.84 42.36 -1.86
N GLN A 236 10.27 43.41 -1.28
CA GLN A 236 9.57 44.46 -1.97
C GLN A 236 10.33 45.77 -1.84
N HIS A 237 10.54 46.45 -2.97
CA HIS A 237 11.01 47.82 -2.99
C HIS A 237 9.82 48.76 -3.21
N VAL A 238 9.55 49.64 -2.25
CA VAL A 238 8.33 50.46 -2.18
C VAL A 238 8.64 51.89 -1.77
N ALA A 239 7.73 52.82 -2.03
CA ALA A 239 7.88 54.20 -1.56
C ALA A 239 7.30 54.35 -0.14
N PRO A 240 8.06 54.86 0.85
CA PRO A 240 7.53 55.15 2.18
C PRO A 240 6.32 56.08 2.14
N GLY A 241 5.34 55.82 3.01
CA GLY A 241 4.10 56.59 3.12
C GLY A 241 3.00 56.21 2.12
N VAL A 242 3.29 55.33 1.14
CA VAL A 242 2.29 54.84 0.18
C VAL A 242 1.65 53.54 0.68
N GLN A 243 0.34 53.39 0.44
CA GLN A 243 -0.41 52.19 0.79
C GLN A 243 -0.37 51.16 -0.35
N TYR A 244 -0.04 49.93 -0.01
CA TYR A 244 0.10 48.82 -0.94
C TYR A 244 -0.71 47.61 -0.51
N VAL A 245 -0.99 46.75 -1.48
CA VAL A 245 -1.47 45.38 -1.28
C VAL A 245 -0.63 44.43 -2.12
N LEU A 246 -0.26 43.29 -1.54
CA LEU A 246 0.36 42.21 -2.30
C LEU A 246 -0.73 41.34 -2.94
N GLU A 247 -0.54 41.00 -4.21
CA GLU A 247 -1.41 40.10 -4.95
C GLU A 247 -0.60 38.92 -5.48
N SER A 248 -1.24 37.76 -5.61
CA SER A 248 -0.68 36.61 -6.29
C SER A 248 -1.56 36.14 -7.45
N SER A 249 -0.95 35.45 -8.41
CA SER A 249 -1.61 34.93 -9.61
C SER A 249 -0.93 33.64 -10.07
N PHE A 250 -1.69 32.74 -10.70
CA PHE A 250 -1.14 31.55 -11.36
C PHE A 250 -0.93 31.72 -12.87
N ASP A 251 -1.61 32.69 -13.47
CA ASP A 251 -1.73 32.85 -14.92
C ASP A 251 -1.28 34.24 -15.41
N LEU A 252 -0.83 35.11 -14.51
CA LEU A 252 -0.51 36.54 -14.73
C LEU A 252 -1.72 37.40 -15.15
N VAL A 253 -2.92 36.83 -15.22
CA VAL A 253 -4.14 37.51 -15.67
C VAL A 253 -5.09 37.72 -14.50
N THR A 254 -5.35 36.67 -13.72
CA THR A 254 -6.24 36.67 -12.58
C THR A 254 -5.43 36.89 -11.30
N TRP A 255 -5.61 38.04 -10.66
CA TRP A 255 -4.86 38.44 -9.47
C TRP A 255 -5.76 38.42 -8.22
N SER A 256 -5.31 37.76 -7.16
CA SER A 256 -5.98 37.72 -5.87
C SER A 256 -5.12 38.34 -4.78
N GLN A 257 -5.73 39.12 -3.89
CA GLN A 257 -5.04 39.70 -2.75
C GLN A 257 -4.48 38.60 -1.84
N THR A 258 -3.21 38.73 -1.47
CA THR A 258 -2.48 37.80 -0.61
C THR A 258 -1.91 38.58 0.58
N GLY A 259 -2.62 38.53 1.70
CA GLY A 259 -2.28 39.28 2.91
C GLY A 259 -3.06 40.60 3.06
N SER A 260 -2.81 41.32 4.15
CA SER A 260 -3.44 42.61 4.44
C SER A 260 -2.78 43.76 3.68
N GLN A 261 -3.54 44.83 3.44
CA GLN A 261 -2.98 46.08 2.94
C GLN A 261 -2.06 46.69 4.01
N PHE A 262 -1.03 47.41 3.59
CA PHE A 262 -0.07 48.04 4.50
C PHE A 262 0.41 49.39 3.95
N THR A 263 0.77 50.31 4.84
CA THR A 263 1.50 51.53 4.49
C THR A 263 3.00 51.27 4.65
N ALA A 264 3.77 51.52 3.59
CA ALA A 264 5.21 51.29 3.64
C ALA A 264 5.89 52.28 4.60
N SER A 265 6.65 51.76 5.57
CA SER A 265 7.45 52.57 6.51
C SER A 265 8.92 52.66 6.10
N SER A 266 9.34 51.88 5.11
CA SER A 266 10.70 51.66 4.64
C SER A 266 10.69 51.49 3.12
N GLU A 267 11.81 51.78 2.47
CA GLU A 267 11.99 51.52 1.04
C GLU A 267 12.10 50.02 0.71
N GLU A 268 12.45 49.21 1.71
CA GLU A 268 12.51 47.75 1.60
C GLU A 268 11.62 47.09 2.65
N ILE A 269 10.77 46.17 2.20
CA ILE A 269 9.93 45.34 3.06
C ILE A 269 10.18 43.88 2.68
N VAL A 270 10.39 43.04 3.68
CA VAL A 270 10.54 41.60 3.49
C VAL A 270 9.34 40.92 4.15
N SER A 271 8.60 40.18 3.34
CA SER A 271 7.44 39.43 3.80
C SER A 271 7.63 37.94 3.51
N SER A 272 7.26 37.09 4.46
CA SER A 272 7.32 35.62 4.31
C SER A 272 5.92 35.09 4.06
N PHE A 273 5.75 34.26 3.04
CA PHE A 273 4.46 33.68 2.68
C PHE A 273 4.57 32.17 2.70
N LYS A 274 3.59 31.50 3.32
CA LYS A 274 3.45 30.05 3.15
C LYS A 274 3.11 29.77 1.70
N VAL A 275 3.89 28.90 1.07
CA VAL A 275 3.63 28.45 -0.30
C VAL A 275 3.00 27.08 -0.21
N ASP A 276 1.68 27.06 -0.23
CA ASP A 276 0.87 25.85 -0.34
C ASP A 276 0.96 25.23 -1.75
N GLN A 277 1.35 26.01 -2.77
CA GLN A 277 1.45 25.58 -4.17
C GLN A 277 2.55 26.35 -4.94
N THR A 278 3.44 25.64 -5.65
CA THR A 278 4.48 26.23 -6.51
C THR A 278 3.90 26.87 -7.77
N GLY A 279 4.62 27.84 -8.39
CA GLY A 279 4.23 28.43 -9.68
C GLY A 279 3.34 29.67 -9.61
N ARG A 280 3.26 30.34 -8.44
CA ARG A 280 2.59 31.63 -8.29
C ARG A 280 3.51 32.79 -8.64
N TYR A 281 2.95 33.79 -9.32
CA TYR A 281 3.54 35.11 -9.52
C TYR A 281 3.05 36.07 -8.45
N PHE A 282 3.86 37.06 -8.09
CA PHE A 282 3.52 38.08 -7.08
C PHE A 282 3.68 39.47 -7.66
N ARG A 283 2.80 40.39 -7.29
CA ARG A 283 2.93 41.82 -7.61
C ARG A 283 2.45 42.69 -6.47
N LEU A 284 2.94 43.92 -6.44
CA LEU A 284 2.38 44.98 -5.60
C LEU A 284 1.38 45.81 -6.40
N ARG A 285 0.27 46.15 -5.77
CA ARG A 285 -0.68 47.15 -6.26
C ARG A 285 -0.80 48.29 -5.25
N VAL A 286 -0.69 49.52 -5.74
CA VAL A 286 -0.98 50.72 -4.94
C VAL A 286 -2.48 50.78 -4.68
N VAL A 287 -2.87 51.09 -3.45
CA VAL A 287 -4.27 51.27 -3.07
C VAL A 287 -4.48 52.77 -2.77
N PRO A 288 -5.58 53.38 -3.26
CA PRO A 288 -5.93 54.76 -2.93
C PRO A 288 -6.16 55.00 -1.44
#